data_AF-A0A841RUI8-F1
#
_entry.id   AF-A0A841RUI8-F1
#
_cell.length_a   1.000
_cell.length_b   1.000
_cell.length_c   1.000
_cell.angle_alpha   90.00
_cell.angle_beta   90.00
_cell.angle_gamma   90.00
#
_symmetry.space_group_name_H-M   'P 1'
#
loop_
_entity.id
_entity.type
_entity.pdbx_description
1 polymer ?
#
loop_
_entity_poly.entity_id
_entity_poly.type
_entity_poly.pdbx_seq_one_letter_code
_entity_poly.pdbx_strand_id
1 'polypeptide(L)'
;MKILVAQPKQEANLNQLKNELDITTNVDVVLFPEGYIQSIDLLSEVQNLTTKTDTMIITGYKDIQNKDRGLICDTNGNKVLDRAKTPIPRIILSNL
;
A
#
# COMPACT_ATOMS: atom_id res chain seq x y z
N MET A 1 -12.36 -6.67 13.77
CA MET A 1 -11.65 -6.48 12.50
C MET A 1 -12.54 -5.71 11.54
N LYS A 2 -12.22 -4.44 11.34
CA LYS A 2 -12.83 -3.51 10.39
C LYS A 2 -11.79 -3.20 9.32
N ILE A 3 -12.16 -3.44 8.07
CA ILE A 3 -11.29 -3.25 6.91
C ILE A 3 -11.87 -2.15 6.04
N LEU A 4 -11.07 -1.11 5.77
CA LEU A 4 -11.38 -0.10 4.76
C LEU A 4 -10.72 -0.51 3.44
N VAL A 5 -11.52 -0.66 2.39
CA VAL A 5 -11.02 -0.91 1.03
C VAL A 5 -11.19 0.37 0.22
N ALA A 6 -10.07 1.00 -0.14
CA ALA A 6 -10.06 2.28 -0.84
C ALA A 6 -9.80 2.10 -2.34
N GLN A 7 -10.36 3.02 -3.14
CA GLN A 7 -10.09 3.13 -4.58
C GLN A 7 -9.69 4.58 -4.92
N PRO A 8 -8.49 5.03 -4.51
CA PRO A 8 -8.01 6.37 -4.79
C PRO A 8 -7.71 6.58 -6.28
N LYS A 9 -7.61 7.85 -6.68
CA LYS A 9 -6.94 8.23 -7.93
C LYS A 9 -5.43 8.13 -7.74
N GLN A 10 -4.69 7.90 -8.82
CA GLN A 10 -3.23 7.91 -8.78
C GLN A 10 -2.71 9.31 -8.40
N GLU A 11 -1.77 9.36 -7.47
CA GLU A 11 -1.14 10.59 -7.00
C GLU A 11 0.34 10.36 -6.70
N ALA A 12 1.13 11.43 -6.73
CA ALA A 12 2.57 11.38 -6.46
C ALA A 12 2.92 11.47 -4.96
N ASN A 13 1.91 11.71 -4.11
CA ASN A 13 2.05 11.86 -2.66
C ASN A 13 1.09 10.88 -1.96
N LEU A 14 0.83 11.09 -0.66
CA LEU A 14 -0.03 10.21 0.14
C LEU A 14 -1.27 10.95 0.67
N ASN A 15 -1.73 11.99 -0.02
CA ASN A 15 -2.80 12.86 0.49
C ASN A 15 -4.12 12.12 0.65
N GLN A 16 -4.50 11.26 -0.31
CA GLN A 16 -5.73 10.47 -0.20
C GLN A 16 -5.63 9.44 0.93
N LEU A 17 -4.49 8.75 1.08
CA LEU A 17 -4.25 7.83 2.20
C LEU A 17 -4.36 8.53 3.56
N LYS A 18 -3.71 9.68 3.71
CA LYS A 18 -3.80 10.49 4.95
C LYS A 18 -5.23 10.90 5.24
N ASN A 19 -5.95 11.40 4.24
CA ASN A 19 -7.33 11.81 4.40
C ASN A 19 -8.22 10.64 4.84
N GLU A 20 -8.09 9.45 4.23
CA GLU A 20 -8.86 8.28 4.63
C GLU A 20 -8.58 7.86 6.09
N LEU A 21 -7.31 7.90 6.51
CA LEU A 21 -6.91 7.60 7.88
C LEU A 21 -7.39 8.65 8.89
N ASP A 22 -7.50 9.92 8.48
CA ASP A 22 -7.98 11.01 9.35
C ASP A 22 -9.50 10.99 9.51
N ILE A 23 -10.28 10.69 8.45
CA ILE A 23 -11.75 10.71 8.50
C ILE A 23 -12.36 9.40 8.98
N THR A 24 -11.67 8.27 8.79
CA THR A 24 -12.22 6.94 9.12
C THR A 24 -11.61 6.43 10.42
N THR A 25 -12.30 6.66 11.53
CA THR A 25 -11.87 6.18 12.84
C THR A 25 -12.16 4.69 13.04
N ASN A 26 -11.38 4.04 13.92
CA ASN A 26 -11.61 2.67 14.36
C ASN A 26 -11.58 1.64 13.22
N VAL A 27 -10.55 1.73 12.37
CA VAL A 27 -10.25 0.77 11.30
C VAL A 27 -9.00 0.00 11.70
N ASP A 28 -9.05 -1.33 11.63
CA ASP A 28 -7.90 -2.17 11.97
C ASP A 28 -6.93 -2.27 10.78
N VAL A 29 -7.48 -2.27 9.55
CA VAL A 29 -6.73 -2.44 8.30
C VAL A 29 -7.26 -1.52 7.21
N VAL A 30 -6.37 -0.86 6.49
CA VAL A 30 -6.69 -0.17 5.24
C VAL A 30 -6.00 -0.83 4.05
N LEU A 31 -6.75 -1.07 2.98
CA LEU A 31 -6.28 -1.65 1.72
C LEU A 31 -6.33 -0.59 0.63
N PHE A 32 -5.15 -0.23 0.12
CA PHE A 32 -4.98 0.61 -1.06
C PHE A 32 -4.55 -0.23 -2.27
N PRO A 33 -4.85 0.22 -3.51
CA PRO A 33 -4.54 -0.53 -4.71
C PRO A 33 -3.05 -0.81 -4.91
N GLU A 34 -2.76 -1.82 -5.74
CA GLU A 34 -1.41 -2.11 -6.21
C GLU A 34 -0.80 -0.87 -6.89
N GLY A 35 0.47 -0.61 -6.60
CA GLY A 35 1.23 0.46 -7.25
C GLY A 35 0.73 1.86 -6.92
N TYR A 36 -0.10 2.05 -5.87
CA TYR A 36 -0.54 3.37 -5.42
C TYR A 36 0.65 4.27 -5.05
N ILE A 37 1.61 3.74 -4.28
CA ILE A 37 2.81 4.49 -3.89
C ILE A 37 3.78 4.56 -5.09
N GLN A 38 3.98 5.76 -5.62
CA GLN A 38 4.78 5.97 -6.84
C GLN A 38 6.30 6.05 -6.61
N SER A 39 6.75 6.22 -5.36
CA SER A 39 8.17 6.33 -5.04
C SER A 39 8.52 5.59 -3.76
N ILE A 40 9.69 4.93 -3.75
CA ILE A 40 10.26 4.26 -2.58
C ILE A 40 10.54 5.23 -1.42
N ASP A 41 10.76 6.52 -1.72
CA ASP A 41 11.07 7.54 -0.72
C ASP A 41 9.88 7.82 0.23
N LEU A 42 8.66 7.47 -0.20
CA LEU A 42 7.44 7.64 0.59
C LEU A 42 7.23 6.50 1.61
N LEU A 43 8.04 5.43 1.58
CA LEU A 43 7.82 4.27 2.44
C LEU A 43 8.05 4.56 3.93
N SER A 44 8.95 5.49 4.25
CA SER A 44 9.16 5.92 5.65
C SER A 44 7.93 6.64 6.18
N GLU A 45 7.29 7.46 5.35
CA GLU A 45 6.06 8.16 5.68
C GLU A 45 4.89 7.18 5.88
N VAL A 46 4.76 6.15 5.05
CA VAL A 46 3.74 5.10 5.22
C VAL A 46 3.91 4.35 6.54
N GLN A 47 5.14 4.00 6.93
CA GLN A 47 5.40 3.36 8.23
C GLN A 47 5.04 4.28 9.39
N ASN A 48 5.37 5.57 9.30
CA ASN A 48 4.98 6.55 10.32
C ASN A 48 3.46 6.69 10.43
N LEU A 49 2.73 6.62 9.30
CA LEU A 49 1.27 6.67 9.30
C LEU A 49 0.66 5.47 10.03
N THR A 50 1.21 4.25 9.89
CA THR A 50 0.66 3.07 10.57
C THR A 50 0.81 3.19 12.09
N THR A 51 1.96 3.67 12.57
CA THR A 51 2.18 3.94 14.00
C THR A 51 1.29 5.05 14.54
N LYS A 52 1.13 6.15 13.78
CA LYS A 52 0.31 7.29 14.21
C LYS A 52 -1.17 6.93 14.35
N THR A 53 -1.65 6.03 13.50
CA THR A 53 -3.09 5.76 13.34
C THR A 53 -3.52 4.40 13.93
N ASP A 54 -2.56 3.64 14.47
CA ASP A 54 -2.76 2.25 14.93
C ASP A 54 -3.53 1.41 13.89
N THR A 55 -3.23 1.65 12.61
CA THR A 55 -3.91 1.03 11.46
C THR A 55 -2.89 0.30 10.59
N MET A 56 -3.13 -0.98 10.31
CA MET A 56 -2.32 -1.73 9.35
C MET A 56 -2.58 -1.23 7.93
N ILE A 57 -1.52 -1.01 7.16
CA ILE A 57 -1.63 -0.57 5.76
C ILE A 57 -1.21 -1.72 4.83
N ILE A 58 -2.10 -2.08 3.92
CA ILE A 58 -1.84 -3.01 2.81
C ILE A 58 -1.90 -2.22 1.51
N THR A 59 -0.85 -2.27 0.70
CA THR A 59 -0.75 -1.48 -0.54
C THR A 59 0.32 -2.04 -1.47
N GLY A 60 0.59 -1.36 -2.59
CA GLY A 60 1.75 -1.63 -3.43
C GLY A 60 2.53 -0.36 -3.78
N TYR A 61 3.81 -0.54 -4.09
CA TYR A 61 4.72 0.53 -4.48
C TYR A 61 5.60 0.15 -5.67
N LYS A 62 6.13 1.16 -6.36
CA LYS A 62 7.18 1.00 -7.37
C LYS A 62 8.56 1.06 -6.73
N ASP A 63 9.39 0.05 -6.98
CA ASP A 63 10.78 0.07 -6.52
C ASP A 63 11.69 0.94 -7.39
N ILE A 64 12.97 0.99 -7.05
CA ILE A 64 14.01 1.75 -7.77
C ILE A 64 14.18 1.31 -9.24
N GLN A 65 13.68 0.14 -9.62
CA GLN A 65 13.68 -0.39 -11.00
C GLN A 65 12.31 -0.23 -11.68
N ASN A 66 11.40 0.54 -11.07
CA ASN A 66 10.02 0.74 -11.51
C ASN A 66 9.21 -0.56 -11.61
N LYS A 67 9.52 -1.56 -10.76
CA LYS A 67 8.78 -2.81 -10.65
C LYS A 67 7.77 -2.75 -9.51
N ASP A 68 6.62 -3.40 -9.72
CA ASP A 68 5.57 -3.48 -8.72
C ASP A 68 5.96 -4.39 -7.56
N ARG A 69 5.71 -3.90 -6.35
CA ARG A 69 5.89 -4.63 -5.10
C ARG A 69 4.63 -4.51 -4.26
N GLY A 70 4.22 -5.63 -3.65
CA GLY A 70 3.22 -5.64 -2.59
C GLY A 70 3.87 -5.34 -1.24
N LEU A 71 3.17 -4.60 -0.41
CA LEU A 71 3.63 -4.13 0.90
C LEU A 71 2.52 -4.33 1.95
N ILE A 72 2.91 -4.84 3.11
CA ILE A 72 2.09 -4.79 4.32
C ILE A 72 2.95 -4.18 5.43
N CYS A 73 2.46 -3.09 6.01
CA CYS A 73 3.03 -2.47 7.21
C CYS A 73 2.08 -2.67 8.39
N ASP A 74 2.59 -3.25 9.48
CA ASP A 74 1.84 -3.40 10.72
C ASP A 74 1.69 -2.08 11.48
N THR A 75 0.94 -2.09 12.58
CA THR A 75 0.68 -0.89 13.41
C THR A 75 1.91 -0.37 14.14
N ASN A 76 3.00 -1.15 14.22
CA ASN A 76 4.27 -0.70 14.80
C ASN A 76 5.20 -0.06 13.76
N GLY A 77 4.78 0.00 12.49
CA GLY A 77 5.59 0.49 11.39
C GLY A 77 6.51 -0.57 10.78
N ASN A 78 6.40 -1.85 11.18
CA ASN A 78 7.22 -2.90 10.59
C ASN A 78 6.65 -3.36 9.24
N LYS A 79 7.53 -3.57 8.27
CA LYS A 79 7.18 -4.27 7.02
C LYS A 79 7.06 -5.77 7.28
N VAL A 80 5.84 -6.25 7.49
CA VAL A 80 5.58 -7.69 7.65
C VAL A 80 5.54 -8.44 6.32
N LEU A 81 5.31 -7.71 5.22
CA LEU A 81 5.46 -8.21 3.85
C LEU A 81 6.04 -7.13 2.95
N ASP A 82 7.06 -7.49 2.19
CA ASP A 82 7.63 -6.67 1.13
C ASP A 82 8.05 -7.61 -0.01
N ARG A 83 7.19 -7.76 -1.03
CA ARG A 83 7.34 -8.81 -2.05
C ARG A 83 7.21 -8.25 -3.45
N ALA A 84 8.13 -8.63 -4.34
CA ALA A 84 8.01 -8.36 -5.78
C ALA A 84 6.76 -9.05 -6.38
N LYS A 85 6.09 -8.37 -7.32
CA LYS A 85 4.99 -8.95 -8.07
C LYS A 85 5.44 -10.24 -8.76
N THR A 86 4.69 -11.32 -8.57
CA THR A 86 4.97 -12.58 -9.26
C THR A 86 4.79 -12.37 -10.77
N PRO A 87 5.77 -12.72 -11.61
CA PRO A 87 5.62 -12.64 -13.05
C PRO A 87 4.44 -13.49 -13.51
N ILE A 88 3.62 -12.95 -14.41
CA ILE A 88 2.55 -13.74 -15.04
C ILE A 88 3.22 -14.73 -16.00
N PRO A 89 3.00 -16.05 -15.87
CA PRO A 89 3.53 -17.03 -16.81
C PRO A 89 3.06 -16.74 -18.23
N ARG A 90 3.94 -16.93 -19.21
CA ARG A 90 3.67 -16.67 -20.64
C ARG A 90 2.43 -17.40 -21.17
N ILE A 91 2.10 -18.56 -20.59
CA ILE A 91 0.89 -19.35 -20.89
C ILE A 91 -0.42 -18.62 -20.56
N ILE A 92 -0.43 -17.71 -19.58
CA ILE A 92 -1.63 -16.96 -19.21
C ILE A 92 -1.79 -15.73 -20.13
N LEU A 93 -0.67 -15.15 -20.59
CA LEU A 93 -0.67 -13.99 -21.49
C LEU A 93 -1.14 -14.31 -22.91
N SER A 94 -1.11 -15.57 -23.36
CA SER A 94 -1.62 -15.95 -24.68
C SER A 94 -3.15 -16.03 -24.78
N ASN A 95 -3.85 -15.91 -23.65
CA ASN A 95 -5.31 -16.04 -23.54
C ASN A 95 -6.00 -14.75 -23.08
N LEU A 96 -5.25 -13.64 -22.99
CA LEU A 96 -5.73 -12.28 -22.69
C LEU A 96 -5.49 -11.38 -23.91
#